data_AF-A0A520ZW11-F1
#
_entry.id   AF-A0A520ZW11-F1
#
_cell.length_a   1.000
_cell.length_b   1.000
_cell.length_c   1.000
_cell.angle_alpha   90.00
_cell.angle_beta   90.00
_cell.angle_gamma   90.00
#
_symmetry.space_group_name_H-M   'P 1'
#
loop_
_entity.id
_entity.type
_entity.pdbx_description
1 polymer ?
#
loop_
_entity_poly.entity_id
_entity_poly.type
_entity_poly.pdbx_seq_one_letter_code
_entity_poly.pdbx_strand_id
1 'polypeptide(L)' 'MSILLHVCCGPCLVYPGKVLEGEGTDFTCYFFNPNIHPYREFKQRLNSFKELADARNYSYIIDRDYGLKMFLR' A
#
# COMPACT_ATOMS: atom_id res chain seq x y z
N MET A 1 -12.26 -16.32 3.31
CA MET A 1 -11.14 -16.21 2.35
C MET A 1 -10.44 -14.89 2.66
N SER A 2 -9.12 -14.86 2.80
CA SER A 2 -8.39 -13.63 3.17
C SER A 2 -7.72 -13.06 1.93
N ILE A 3 -7.90 -11.76 1.68
CA ILE A 3 -7.37 -11.07 0.50
C ILE A 3 -6.04 -10.40 0.83
N LEU A 4 -5.04 -10.58 -0.03
CA LEU A 4 -3.84 -9.73 -0.03
C LEU A 4 -4.03 -8.61 -1.06
N LEU A 5 -4.31 -7.40 -0.58
CA LEU A 5 -4.60 -6.23 -1.42
C LEU A 5 -3.31 -5.49 -1.76
N HIS A 6 -2.93 -5.48 -3.03
CA HIS A 6 -1.81 -4.67 -3.50
C HIS A 6 -2.14 -3.17 -3.45
N VAL A 7 -1.21 -2.37 -2.91
CA VAL A 7 -1.36 -0.91 -2.77
C VAL A 7 -0.04 -0.21 -3.11
N CYS A 8 -0.10 0.92 -3.83
CA CYS A 8 1.09 1.73 -4.13
C CYS A 8 1.07 3.16 -3.55
N CYS A 9 -0.05 3.59 -2.96
CA CYS A 9 -0.22 4.84 -2.21
C CYS A 9 -1.54 4.84 -1.42
N GLY A 10 -1.72 5.81 -0.51
CA GLY A 10 -2.97 5.99 0.25
C GLY A 10 -4.23 6.12 -0.61
N PRO A 11 -4.26 6.99 -1.66
CA PRO A 11 -5.42 7.11 -2.54
C PRO A 11 -5.87 5.80 -3.20
N CYS A 12 -4.93 4.91 -3.56
CA CYS A 12 -5.26 3.60 -4.13
C CYS A 12 -5.99 2.67 -3.16
N LEU A 13 -5.87 2.90 -1.84
CA LEU A 13 -6.51 2.10 -0.81
C LEU A 13 -7.89 2.62 -0.40
N VAL A 14 -8.22 3.89 -0.69
CA VAL A 14 -9.45 4.54 -0.21
C VAL A 14 -10.70 3.76 -0.62
N TYR A 15 -10.91 3.56 -1.92
CA TYR A 15 -12.11 2.90 -2.42
C TYR A 15 -12.07 1.38 -2.20
N PRO A 16 -11.01 0.65 -2.60
CA PRO A 16 -10.98 -0.81 -2.42
C PRO A 16 -11.04 -1.22 -0.94
N GLY A 17 -10.29 -0.53 -0.07
CA GLY A 17 -10.31 -0.81 1.37
C GLY A 17 -11.70 -0.58 1.98
N LYS A 18 -12.38 0.51 1.59
CA LYS A 18 -13.76 0.80 2.04
C LYS A 18 -14.77 -0.26 1.58
N VAL A 19 -14.65 -0.75 0.34
CA VAL A 19 -15.55 -1.79 -0.19
C VAL A 19 -15.34 -3.10 0.58
N LEU A 20 -14.09 -3.54 0.73
CA LEU A 20 -13.76 -4.77 1.45
C LEU A 20 -14.17 -4.70 2.94
N GLU A 21 -13.93 -3.57 3.60
CA GLU A 21 -14.40 -3.28 4.96
C GLU A 21 -15.93 -3.38 5.05
N GLY A 22 -16.66 -2.74 4.12
CA GLY A 22 -18.12 -2.75 4.10
C GLY A 22 -18.75 -4.11 3.81
N GLU A 23 -18.05 -4.98 3.07
CA GLU A 23 -18.43 -6.36 2.82
C GLU A 23 -18.09 -7.31 3.99
N GLY A 24 -17.32 -6.84 4.98
CA GLY A 24 -16.80 -7.67 6.07
C GLY A 24 -15.75 -8.68 5.60
N THR A 25 -15.11 -8.44 4.46
CA THR A 25 -14.08 -9.29 3.89
C THR A 25 -12.76 -9.06 4.63
N ASP A 26 -12.13 -10.12 5.12
CA ASP A 26 -10.80 -10.04 5.72
C ASP A 26 -9.73 -9.74 4.66
N PHE A 27 -8.91 -8.73 4.89
CA PHE A 27 -7.83 -8.36 3.99
C PHE A 27 -6.60 -7.80 4.71
N THR A 28 -5.44 -7.99 4.08
CA THR A 28 -4.17 -7.37 4.44
C THR A 28 -3.64 -6.58 3.26
N CYS A 29 -3.18 -5.36 3.49
CA CYS A 29 -2.58 -4.53 2.45
C CYS A 29 -1.11 -4.93 2.21
N TYR A 30 -0.67 -4.89 0.96
CA TYR A 30 0.72 -5.10 0.56
C TYR A 30 1.22 -3.87 -0.19
N PHE A 31 2.09 -3.08 0.45
CA PHE A 31 2.70 -1.91 -0.17
C PHE A 31 3.92 -2.33 -1.00
N PHE A 32 3.83 -2.17 -2.32
CA PHE A 32 4.92 -2.47 -3.25
C PHE A 32 4.77 -1.72 -4.57
N ASN A 33 5.81 -1.03 -5.04
CA ASN A 33 5.90 -0.58 -6.43
C ASN A 33 7.36 -0.16 -6.72
N PRO A 34 8.13 -0.95 -7.48
CA PRO A 34 9.54 -0.68 -7.74
C PRO A 34 9.75 0.49 -8.72
N ASN A 35 8.69 1.02 -9.34
CA ASN A 35 8.75 2.10 -10.33
C ASN A 35 8.53 3.49 -9.72
N ILE A 36 8.41 3.62 -8.40
CA ILE A 36 8.20 4.94 -7.77
C ILE A 36 9.54 5.67 -7.64
N HIS A 37 9.76 6.64 -8.53
CA HIS A 37 10.92 7.51 -8.51
C HIS A 37 10.51 8.98 -8.63
N PRO A 38 11.28 9.92 -8.03
CA PRO A 38 12.45 9.71 -7.17
C PRO A 38 12.07 9.26 -5.74
N TYR A 39 13.06 8.97 -4.89
CA TYR A 39 12.84 8.46 -3.52
C TYR A 39 11.90 9.34 -2.67
N ARG A 40 11.88 10.65 -2.93
CA ARG A 40 10.96 11.59 -2.26
C ARG A 40 9.49 11.22 -2.50
N GLU A 41 9.13 10.86 -3.73
CA GLU A 41 7.76 10.43 -4.08
C GLU A 41 7.41 9.10 -3.40
N PHE A 42 8.34 8.14 -3.39
CA PHE A 42 8.16 6.86 -2.69
C PHE A 42 7.85 7.07 -1.21
N LYS A 43 8.62 7.93 -0.55
CA LYS A 43 8.41 8.26 0.86
C LYS A 43 7.05 8.92 1.10
N GLN A 44 6.62 9.84 0.22
CA GLN A 44 5.30 10.48 0.33
C GLN A 44 4.16 9.47 0.16
N ARG A 45 4.24 8.59 -0.84
CA ARG A 45 3.23 7.56 -1.08
C ARG A 45 3.17 6.54 0.06
N LEU A 46 4.32 6.12 0.59
CA LEU A 46 4.40 5.22 1.73
C LEU A 46 3.78 5.85 2.99
N ASN A 47 4.09 7.12 3.26
CA ASN A 47 3.51 7.84 4.40
C ASN A 47 1.99 7.98 4.26
N SER A 48 1.50 8.42 3.10
CA SER A 48 0.06 8.53 2.83
C SER A 48 -0.67 7.19 2.94
N PHE A 49 -0.03 6.09 2.52
CA PHE A 49 -0.55 4.75 2.71
C PHE A 49 -0.68 4.39 4.19
N LYS A 50 0.39 4.59 4.97
CA LYS A 50 0.40 4.31 6.42
C LYS A 50 -0.64 5.13 7.16
N GLU A 51 -0.72 6.44 6.88
CA GLU A 51 -1.70 7.33 7.51
C GLU A 51 -3.14 6.79 7.37
N LEU A 52 -3.52 6.34 6.16
CA LEU A 52 -4.84 5.76 5.94
C LEU A 52 -5.00 4.39 6.59
N ALA A 53 -4.00 3.51 6.44
CA ALA A 53 -4.07 2.15 6.98
C ALA A 53 -4.14 2.15 8.51
N ASP A 54 -3.32 2.97 9.17
CA ASP A 54 -3.30 3.15 10.62
C ASP A 54 -4.63 3.78 11.11
N ALA A 55 -5.13 4.82 10.43
CA ALA A 55 -6.41 5.47 10.78
C ALA A 55 -7.63 4.52 10.69
N ARG A 56 -7.54 3.50 9.84
CA ARG A 56 -8.59 2.49 9.65
C ARG A 56 -8.30 1.15 10.35
N ASN A 57 -7.14 1.01 11.00
CA ASN A 57 -6.65 -0.24 11.58
C ASN A 57 -6.58 -1.40 10.56
N TYR A 58 -6.20 -1.11 9.32
CA TYR A 58 -5.98 -2.15 8.32
C TYR A 58 -4.62 -2.82 8.55
N SER A 59 -4.58 -4.14 8.52
CA SER A 59 -3.32 -4.90 8.55
C SER A 59 -2.51 -4.63 7.28
N TYR A 60 -1.18 -4.51 7.41
CA TYR A 60 -0.32 -4.33 6.23
C TYR A 60 1.07 -4.97 6.34
N ILE A 61 1.60 -5.28 5.16
CA ILE A 61 2.98 -5.66 4.89
C ILE A 61 3.57 -4.59 3.97
N ILE A 62 4.78 -4.13 4.28
CA ILE A 62 5.52 -3.16 3.47
C ILE A 62 6.78 -3.82 2.96
N ASP A 63 6.95 -3.85 1.64
CA ASP A 63 8.26 -4.14 1.07
C ASP A 63 9.21 -2.98 1.39
N ARG A 64 10.29 -3.30 2.09
CA ARG A 64 11.27 -2.30 2.56
C ARG A 64 12.33 -2.00 1.49
N ASP A 65 12.37 -2.76 0.40
CA ASP A 65 13.25 -2.43 -0.73
C ASP A 65 12.65 -1.29 -1.55
N TYR A 66 13.45 -0.25 -1.77
CA TYR A 66 13.07 0.87 -2.62
C TYR A 66 12.96 0.46 -4.10
N GLY A 67 13.61 -0.62 -4.51
CA GLY A 67 13.49 -1.17 -5.86
C GLY A 67 14.36 -0.49 -6.92
N LEU A 68 15.21 0.49 -6.57
CA LEU A 68 16.08 1.19 -7.54
C LEU A 68 16.95 0.24 -8.36
N LYS A 69 17.48 -0.82 -7.73
CA LYS A 69 18.27 -1.84 -8.45
C LYS A 69 17.44 -2.59 -9.48
N MET A 70 16.16 -2.84 -9.19
CA MET A 70 15.24 -3.52 -10.10
C MET A 70 14.83 -2.60 -11.26
N PHE A 71 14.65 -1.31 -10.99
CA PHE A 71 14.31 -0.30 -11.99
C PHE A 71 15.41 -0.05 -13.03
N LEU A 72 16.68 -0.14 -12.63
CA LEU A 72 17.85 0.12 -13.50
C LEU A 72 18.31 -1.10 -14.32
N ARG A 73 17.59 -2.23 -14.25
CA ARG A 73 17.92 -3.45 -15.00
C ARG A 73 17.46 -3.40 -16.46
#